data_AF-A0A163LQA5-F1
#
_entry.id   AF-A0A163LQA5-F1
#
_cell.length_a   1.000
_cell.length_b   1.000
_cell.length_c   1.000
_cell.angle_alpha   90.00
_cell.angle_beta   90.00
_cell.angle_gamma   90.00
#
_symmetry.space_group_name_H-M   'P 1'
#
loop_
_entity.id
_entity.type
_entity.pdbx_description
1 polymer ?
#
loop_
_entity_poly.entity_id
_entity_poly.type
_entity_poly.pdbx_seq_one_letter_code
_entity_poly.pdbx_strand_id
1 'polypeptide(L)'
;MKFLITLLSAAGLLASGISAAPLNERGIIRTRAPGTDYDIDDAIVDWMSDPKTKRRIKTACGTVGGWEGWAQLELEAEFREKFQIPENTDIREQSKVFEGRQIADFLLPETATHKGMIIELKCENKNAQSGDGMQKPVGSDKKKIYNVKANYKDHTFMAVAMAFTPKADKALTKVGMKPIPKAEADMGAGNTMRAYKERMEVGTLTKDMDDLEEAFKGLFGSTPPASPQARPKTPPTTGSGAPARPKTPPPTKKPTGSPPPAPKKPNGSP
;
A
#
# COMPACT_ATOMS: atom_id res chain seq x y z
N MET A 1 48.18 57.51 -5.62
CA MET A 1 48.91 56.23 -5.46
C MET A 1 48.89 55.84 -3.99
N LYS A 2 48.42 54.62 -3.71
CA LYS A 2 48.74 53.78 -2.53
C LYS A 2 48.16 54.25 -1.19
N PHE A 3 47.06 53.68 -0.70
CA PHE A 3 46.89 52.38 0.00
C PHE A 3 47.58 52.28 1.38
N LEU A 4 46.86 51.59 2.27
CA LEU A 4 47.21 51.06 3.60
C LEU A 4 46.97 52.00 4.80
N ILE A 5 45.85 51.83 5.52
CA ILE A 5 45.60 50.84 6.59
C ILE A 5 46.37 51.21 7.86
N THR A 6 45.62 51.56 8.91
CA THR A 6 45.79 51.24 10.36
C THR A 6 44.69 52.07 11.06
N LEU A 7 43.45 51.61 11.22
CA LEU A 7 42.99 50.56 12.14
C LEU A 7 43.51 50.81 13.57
N LEU A 8 42.82 51.67 14.33
CA LEU A 8 42.44 51.41 15.73
C LEU A 8 41.58 52.57 16.28
N SER A 9 40.62 52.20 17.12
CA SER A 9 39.97 53.04 18.13
C SER A 9 38.80 53.93 17.70
N ALA A 10 37.60 53.34 17.71
CA ALA A 10 36.39 54.03 18.15
C ALA A 10 35.42 53.03 18.80
N ALA A 11 35.80 52.51 19.97
CA ALA A 11 34.84 51.97 20.91
C ALA A 11 34.30 53.16 21.72
N GLY A 12 33.05 53.53 21.46
CA GLY A 12 32.41 54.65 22.13
C GLY A 12 30.95 54.81 21.75
N LEU A 13 30.10 54.12 22.51
CA LEU A 13 28.67 54.37 22.82
C LEU A 13 27.69 54.72 21.69
N LEU A 14 26.58 53.99 21.68
CA LEU A 14 25.17 54.44 21.74
C LEU A 14 24.32 53.17 21.48
N ALA A 15 23.82 52.45 22.49
CA ALA A 15 22.66 52.80 23.30
C ALA A 15 21.53 53.45 22.47
N SER A 16 20.70 52.62 21.81
CA SER A 16 19.23 52.72 21.78
C SER A 16 18.66 51.91 20.61
N GLY A 17 17.88 50.86 20.91
CA GLY A 17 17.08 50.19 19.89
C GLY A 17 16.83 48.70 20.12
N ILE A 18 16.49 48.27 21.34
CA ILE A 18 15.90 46.93 21.51
C ILE A 18 14.43 47.03 21.10
N SER A 19 14.23 46.97 19.79
CA SER A 19 12.95 46.62 19.19
C SER A 19 12.70 45.12 19.43
N ALA A 20 11.43 44.79 19.62
CA ALA A 20 10.91 43.48 19.97
C ALA A 20 11.39 42.35 19.05
N ALA A 21 11.88 41.27 19.65
CA ALA A 21 11.62 39.89 19.22
C ALA A 21 12.06 38.91 20.32
N PRO A 22 11.17 38.08 20.88
CA PRO A 22 11.63 36.92 21.63
C PRO A 22 12.15 35.87 20.65
N LEU A 23 13.44 35.98 20.32
CA LEU A 23 14.24 34.90 19.75
C LEU A 23 14.69 33.98 20.89
N ASN A 24 13.85 32.99 21.20
CA ASN A 24 14.32 31.72 21.77
C ASN A 24 14.20 30.61 20.70
N GLU A 25 14.73 30.90 19.50
CA GLU A 25 15.18 29.89 18.55
C GLU A 25 16.62 29.49 18.93
N ARG A 26 16.74 28.67 19.97
CA ARG A 26 17.91 27.79 20.12
C ARG A 26 17.42 26.36 20.21
N GLY A 27 17.32 25.79 19.01
CA GLY A 27 17.39 24.38 18.67
C GLY A 27 17.40 23.42 19.85
N ILE A 28 16.20 23.03 20.29
CA ILE A 28 16.04 21.67 20.76
C ILE A 28 16.07 20.82 19.49
N ILE A 29 17.24 20.26 19.19
CA ILE A 29 17.31 19.04 18.39
C ILE A 29 16.49 18.03 19.19
N ARG A 30 15.18 17.97 18.94
CA ARG A 30 14.37 16.84 19.38
C ARG A 30 14.92 15.69 18.57
N THR A 31 15.79 14.90 19.20
CA THR A 31 16.01 13.52 18.83
C THR A 31 14.63 12.95 18.55
N ARG A 32 14.29 12.73 17.27
CA ARG A 32 13.10 11.98 16.89
C ARG A 32 13.25 10.67 17.63
N ALA A 33 12.49 10.50 18.71
CA ALA A 33 12.38 9.21 19.34
C ALA A 33 12.00 8.23 18.23
N PRO A 34 12.60 7.04 18.16
CA PRO A 34 12.17 5.97 17.27
C PRO A 34 10.83 5.44 17.78
N GLY A 35 9.80 6.29 17.77
CA GLY A 35 8.42 5.93 17.98
C GLY A 35 7.89 5.35 16.68
N THR A 36 7.18 4.24 16.77
CA THR A 36 6.29 3.76 15.71
C THR A 36 5.25 4.84 15.40
N ASP A 37 5.14 5.28 14.13
CA ASP A 37 4.29 6.41 13.69
C ASP A 37 2.90 6.40 14.34
N TYR A 38 2.27 5.24 14.19
CA TYR A 38 1.02 4.84 14.81
C TYR A 38 1.21 3.38 15.23
N ASP A 39 0.86 3.05 16.47
CA ASP A 39 0.84 1.65 16.91
C ASP A 39 -0.46 1.00 16.45
N ILE A 40 -0.53 0.72 15.14
CA ILE A 40 -1.70 0.07 14.54
C ILE A 40 -1.89 -1.37 15.00
N ASP A 41 -0.84 -2.01 15.55
CA ASP A 41 -0.97 -3.37 16.09
C ASP A 41 -1.87 -3.35 17.30
N ASP A 42 -1.59 -2.45 18.23
CA ASP A 42 -2.37 -2.30 19.46
C ASP A 42 -3.83 -1.94 19.15
N ALA A 43 -4.06 -1.02 18.20
CA ALA A 43 -5.41 -0.69 17.75
C ALA A 43 -6.15 -1.89 17.13
N ILE A 44 -5.50 -2.65 16.23
CA ILE A 44 -6.12 -3.83 15.62
C ILE A 44 -6.36 -4.93 16.66
N VAL A 45 -5.44 -5.11 17.62
CA VAL A 45 -5.58 -6.05 18.74
C VAL A 45 -6.78 -5.67 19.60
N ASP A 46 -6.89 -4.40 20.02
CA ASP A 46 -8.00 -3.91 20.83
C ASP A 46 -9.34 -4.14 20.10
N TRP A 47 -9.44 -3.71 18.84
CA TRP A 47 -10.61 -3.93 17.99
C TRP A 47 -10.98 -5.41 17.89
N MET A 48 -10.02 -6.29 17.55
CA MET A 48 -10.28 -7.73 17.41
C MET A 48 -10.54 -8.42 18.76
N SER A 49 -10.10 -7.85 19.88
CA SER A 49 -10.30 -8.42 21.21
C SER A 49 -11.72 -8.22 21.74
N ASP A 50 -12.41 -7.16 21.30
CA ASP A 50 -13.75 -6.82 21.75
C ASP A 50 -14.77 -7.94 21.45
N PRO A 51 -15.52 -8.43 22.47
CA PRO A 51 -16.48 -9.51 22.28
C PRO A 51 -17.61 -9.19 21.30
N LYS A 52 -18.04 -7.93 21.15
CA LYS A 52 -19.08 -7.56 20.17
C LYS A 52 -18.48 -7.59 18.76
N THR A 53 -17.29 -7.04 18.57
CA THR A 53 -16.54 -7.09 17.32
C THR A 53 -16.33 -8.53 16.87
N LYS A 54 -15.81 -9.43 17.73
CA LYS A 54 -15.63 -10.86 17.38
C LYS A 54 -16.89 -11.51 16.81
N ARG A 55 -18.07 -11.22 17.39
CA ARG A 55 -19.35 -11.71 16.87
C ARG A 55 -19.68 -11.12 15.50
N ARG A 56 -19.46 -9.82 15.31
CA ARG A 56 -19.69 -9.13 14.02
C ARG A 56 -18.74 -9.62 12.93
N ILE A 57 -17.45 -9.81 13.24
CA ILE A 57 -16.45 -10.41 12.34
C ILE A 57 -16.97 -11.74 11.81
N LYS A 58 -17.42 -12.64 12.70
CA LYS A 58 -17.97 -13.94 12.31
C LYS A 58 -19.14 -13.83 11.33
N THR A 59 -20.06 -12.91 11.56
CA THR A 59 -21.18 -12.66 10.65
C THR A 59 -20.71 -12.11 9.31
N ALA A 60 -19.82 -11.11 9.34
CA ALA A 60 -19.45 -10.36 8.16
C ALA A 60 -18.48 -11.12 7.24
N CYS A 61 -17.58 -11.98 7.75
CA CYS A 61 -16.79 -12.89 6.90
C CYS A 61 -17.63 -13.95 6.18
N GLY A 62 -18.85 -14.21 6.67
CA GLY A 62 -19.80 -15.11 6.03
C GLY A 62 -20.51 -14.52 4.81
N THR A 63 -20.38 -13.22 4.56
CA THR A 63 -21.06 -12.53 3.46
C THR A 63 -20.31 -12.68 2.13
N VAL A 64 -21.01 -12.37 1.04
CA VAL A 64 -20.49 -12.40 -0.34
C VAL A 64 -19.59 -11.20 -0.64
N GLY A 65 -19.74 -10.10 0.11
CA GLY A 65 -19.04 -8.84 -0.08
C GLY A 65 -19.35 -7.83 1.04
N GLY A 66 -18.72 -6.66 1.00
CA GLY A 66 -18.90 -5.60 1.99
C GLY A 66 -18.15 -5.81 3.31
N TRP A 67 -17.57 -7.00 3.53
CA TRP A 67 -16.72 -7.30 4.69
C TRP A 67 -15.56 -6.31 4.82
N GLU A 68 -14.86 -6.02 3.72
CA GLU A 68 -13.75 -5.07 3.69
C GLU A 68 -14.20 -3.66 4.07
N GLY A 69 -15.26 -3.14 3.44
CA GLY A 69 -15.80 -1.81 3.76
C GLY A 69 -16.33 -1.70 5.19
N TRP A 70 -16.93 -2.76 5.73
CA TRP A 70 -17.33 -2.79 7.14
C TRP A 70 -16.12 -2.77 8.08
N ALA A 71 -15.10 -3.57 7.79
CA ALA A 71 -13.86 -3.58 8.58
C ALA A 71 -13.18 -2.20 8.51
N GLN A 72 -13.23 -1.52 7.37
CA GLN A 72 -12.71 -0.16 7.24
C GLN A 72 -13.44 0.82 8.16
N LEU A 73 -14.77 0.73 8.24
CA LEU A 73 -15.57 1.61 9.10
C LEU A 73 -15.29 1.38 10.60
N GLU A 74 -15.15 0.14 11.04
CA GLU A 74 -14.89 -0.13 12.46
C GLU A 74 -13.44 0.20 12.84
N LEU A 75 -12.46 -0.08 11.96
CA LEU A 75 -11.07 0.33 12.17
C LEU A 75 -10.90 1.85 12.12
N GLU A 76 -11.69 2.56 11.31
CA GLU A 76 -11.72 4.03 11.34
C GLU A 76 -12.07 4.55 12.74
N ALA A 77 -13.12 4.00 13.35
CA ALA A 77 -13.53 4.37 14.70
C ALA A 77 -12.42 4.07 15.73
N GLU A 78 -11.81 2.88 15.64
CA GLU A 78 -10.71 2.48 16.52
C GLU A 78 -9.49 3.40 16.39
N PHE A 79 -9.07 3.72 15.15
CA PHE A 79 -7.94 4.61 14.92
C PHE A 79 -8.22 6.03 15.40
N ARG A 80 -9.46 6.52 15.24
CA ARG A 80 -9.84 7.84 15.74
C ARG A 80 -9.77 7.92 17.26
N GLU A 81 -10.32 6.93 17.95
CA GLU A 81 -10.29 6.86 19.41
C GLU A 81 -8.84 6.71 19.91
N LYS A 82 -8.13 5.71 19.41
CA LYS A 82 -6.78 5.35 19.87
C LYS A 82 -5.77 6.46 19.62
N PHE A 83 -5.84 7.10 18.46
CA PHE A 83 -4.85 8.10 18.03
C PHE A 83 -5.35 9.54 18.16
N GLN A 84 -6.53 9.74 18.77
CA GLN A 84 -7.14 11.06 19.01
C GLN A 84 -7.27 11.88 17.73
N ILE A 85 -7.63 11.23 16.61
CA ILE A 85 -7.80 11.89 15.32
C ILE A 85 -9.11 12.67 15.34
N PRO A 86 -9.10 14.00 15.08
CA PRO A 86 -10.32 14.81 15.08
C PRO A 86 -11.40 14.27 14.13
N GLU A 87 -12.66 14.31 14.54
CA GLU A 87 -13.79 13.79 13.74
C GLU A 87 -13.90 14.45 12.35
N ASN A 88 -13.49 15.70 12.22
CA ASN A 88 -13.49 16.43 10.95
C ASN A 88 -12.30 16.08 10.03
N THR A 89 -11.36 15.26 10.49
CA THR A 89 -10.24 14.78 9.66
C THR A 89 -10.70 13.56 8.89
N ASP A 90 -10.73 13.66 7.56
CA ASP A 90 -11.04 12.53 6.69
C ASP A 90 -9.83 11.62 6.52
N ILE A 91 -9.97 10.36 6.95
CA ILE A 91 -8.88 9.36 6.96
C ILE A 91 -9.17 8.11 6.14
N ARG A 92 -10.37 7.95 5.55
CA ARG A 92 -10.76 6.74 4.82
C ARG A 92 -10.91 7.04 3.32
N GLU A 93 -10.67 6.06 2.46
CA GLU A 93 -10.91 6.19 1.00
C GLU A 93 -10.23 7.41 0.35
N GLN A 94 -8.93 7.58 0.59
CA GLN A 94 -8.20 8.78 0.21
C GLN A 94 -7.67 8.73 -1.24
N SER A 95 -8.42 9.32 -2.16
CA SER A 95 -8.06 9.44 -3.59
C SER A 95 -6.85 10.35 -3.86
N LYS A 96 -6.45 11.16 -2.88
CA LYS A 96 -5.33 12.12 -3.03
C LYS A 96 -3.96 11.46 -2.94
N VAL A 97 -3.84 10.26 -2.37
CA VAL A 97 -2.57 9.61 -2.02
C VAL A 97 -1.79 9.12 -3.24
N PHE A 98 -2.48 8.48 -4.19
CA PHE A 98 -1.85 7.85 -5.34
C PHE A 98 -1.99 8.63 -6.64
N GLU A 99 -1.10 8.35 -7.58
CA GLU A 99 -1.26 8.71 -8.98
C GLU A 99 -2.43 7.96 -9.63
N GLY A 100 -3.08 8.60 -10.61
CA GLY A 100 -4.22 8.01 -11.32
C GLY A 100 -5.52 7.96 -10.52
N ARG A 101 -6.27 6.86 -10.66
CA ARG A 101 -7.60 6.65 -10.04
C ARG A 101 -7.57 5.70 -8.82
N GLN A 102 -6.39 5.48 -8.25
CA GLN A 102 -6.24 4.62 -7.08
C GLN A 102 -6.67 5.37 -5.82
N ILE A 103 -7.17 4.62 -4.85
CA ILE A 103 -7.68 5.13 -3.56
C ILE A 103 -6.97 4.34 -2.46
N ALA A 104 -6.44 5.04 -1.46
CA ALA A 104 -5.92 4.42 -0.25
C ALA A 104 -7.06 4.12 0.72
N ASP A 105 -7.02 2.96 1.37
CA ASP A 105 -8.05 2.60 2.34
C ASP A 105 -7.99 3.52 3.56
N PHE A 106 -6.79 3.81 4.06
CA PHE A 106 -6.59 4.86 5.07
C PHE A 106 -5.39 5.78 4.80
N LEU A 107 -5.52 7.01 5.29
CA LEU A 107 -4.43 7.97 5.48
C LEU A 107 -4.50 8.55 6.90
N LEU A 108 -3.63 8.07 7.78
CA LEU A 108 -3.48 8.65 9.11
C LEU A 108 -2.65 9.94 9.02
N PRO A 109 -3.04 11.02 9.72
CA PRO A 109 -2.46 12.35 9.54
C PRO A 109 -0.98 12.46 9.99
N GLU A 110 -0.29 13.49 9.53
CA GLU A 110 1.01 13.88 10.07
C GLU A 110 0.87 14.29 11.55
N THR A 111 1.82 13.88 12.38
CA THR A 111 1.93 14.29 13.79
C THR A 111 3.23 15.07 14.02
N ALA A 112 3.47 15.54 15.25
CA ALA A 112 4.70 16.24 15.59
C ALA A 112 5.98 15.40 15.38
N THR A 113 5.85 14.06 15.39
CA THR A 113 6.99 13.14 15.30
C THR A 113 7.00 12.31 14.01
N HIS A 114 5.90 12.29 13.27
CA HIS A 114 5.62 11.28 12.25
C HIS A 114 4.98 11.88 11.01
N LYS A 115 5.41 11.47 9.82
CA LYS A 115 4.93 12.06 8.55
C LYS A 115 3.52 11.64 8.14
N GLY A 116 2.91 10.71 8.87
CA GLY A 116 1.63 10.11 8.54
C GLY A 116 1.79 8.68 8.05
N MET A 117 0.68 7.96 7.90
CA MET A 117 0.68 6.56 7.49
C MET A 117 -0.39 6.29 6.43
N ILE A 118 0.01 5.62 5.36
CA ILE A 118 -0.89 5.10 4.33
C ILE A 118 -1.13 3.63 4.66
N ILE A 119 -2.40 3.21 4.72
CA ILE A 119 -2.76 1.81 4.98
C ILE A 119 -3.60 1.30 3.82
N GLU A 120 -3.24 0.14 3.32
CA GLU A 120 -4.05 -0.69 2.42
C GLU A 120 -4.54 -1.91 3.19
N LEU A 121 -5.84 -2.16 3.16
CA LEU A 121 -6.51 -3.26 3.85
C LEU A 121 -7.02 -4.27 2.83
N LYS A 122 -6.68 -5.54 3.05
CA LYS A 122 -7.27 -6.65 2.30
C LYS A 122 -7.91 -7.69 3.20
N CYS A 123 -9.18 -7.93 2.98
CA CYS A 123 -9.95 -8.84 3.79
C CYS A 123 -10.32 -10.11 3.02
N GLU A 124 -9.99 -11.29 3.55
CA GLU A 124 -10.45 -12.55 2.97
C GLU A 124 -11.98 -12.57 2.94
N ASN A 125 -12.55 -12.98 1.80
CA ASN A 125 -13.97 -13.21 1.65
C ASN A 125 -14.24 -14.64 1.15
N LYS A 126 -15.46 -15.12 1.39
CA LYS A 126 -15.85 -16.50 1.11
C LYS A 126 -15.85 -16.89 -0.38
N ASN A 127 -15.86 -15.92 -1.31
CA ASN A 127 -16.10 -16.18 -2.73
C ASN A 127 -14.89 -15.88 -3.63
N ALA A 128 -14.59 -14.60 -3.83
CA ALA A 128 -13.70 -14.14 -4.89
C ALA A 128 -12.22 -14.13 -4.46
N GLN A 129 -11.97 -14.05 -3.15
CA GLN A 129 -10.64 -13.89 -2.57
C GLN A 129 -10.43 -14.82 -1.37
N SER A 130 -10.90 -16.07 -1.50
CA SER A 130 -10.70 -17.08 -0.46
C SER A 130 -9.37 -17.81 -0.63
N GLY A 131 -8.71 -18.14 0.48
CA GLY A 131 -7.52 -19.00 0.47
C GLY A 131 -6.34 -18.41 -0.32
N ASP A 132 -5.82 -19.17 -1.28
CA ASP A 132 -4.69 -18.75 -2.12
C ASP A 132 -5.00 -17.51 -2.99
N GLY A 133 -6.28 -17.21 -3.20
CA GLY A 133 -6.75 -16.03 -3.92
C GLY A 133 -6.34 -14.70 -3.28
N MET A 134 -5.86 -14.70 -2.03
CA MET A 134 -5.37 -13.52 -1.32
C MET A 134 -4.00 -13.01 -1.81
N GLN A 135 -3.16 -13.87 -2.40
CA GLN A 135 -1.78 -13.49 -2.77
C GLN A 135 -1.74 -12.35 -3.78
N LYS A 136 -2.55 -12.45 -4.83
CA LYS A 136 -2.58 -11.46 -5.92
C LYS A 136 -3.10 -10.08 -5.46
N PRO A 137 -4.25 -9.95 -4.78
CA PRO A 137 -4.73 -8.65 -4.32
C PRO A 137 -3.79 -8.00 -3.31
N VAL A 138 -3.31 -8.74 -2.29
CA VAL A 138 -2.33 -8.20 -1.33
C VAL A 138 -1.03 -7.78 -2.00
N GLY A 139 -0.51 -8.60 -2.93
CA GLY A 139 0.66 -8.24 -3.72
C GLY A 139 0.44 -7.01 -4.61
N SER A 140 -0.79 -6.78 -5.08
CA SER A 140 -1.15 -5.56 -5.82
C SER A 140 -1.17 -4.34 -4.91
N ASP A 141 -1.69 -4.47 -3.68
CA ASP A 141 -1.75 -3.38 -2.71
C ASP A 141 -0.35 -2.98 -2.24
N LYS A 142 0.53 -3.95 -1.97
CA LYS A 142 1.96 -3.71 -1.69
C LYS A 142 2.65 -2.88 -2.78
N LYS A 143 2.32 -3.14 -4.06
CA LYS A 143 2.90 -2.42 -5.20
C LYS A 143 2.38 -0.99 -5.36
N LYS A 144 1.29 -0.60 -4.68
CA LYS A 144 0.79 0.78 -4.74
C LYS A 144 1.77 1.79 -4.13
N ILE A 145 2.73 1.35 -3.30
CA ILE A 145 3.81 2.22 -2.80
C ILE A 145 4.56 2.94 -3.93
N TYR A 146 4.68 2.31 -5.10
CA TYR A 146 5.37 2.88 -6.26
C TYR A 146 4.57 3.98 -6.98
N ASN A 147 3.30 4.14 -6.64
CA ASN A 147 2.41 5.15 -7.21
C ASN A 147 2.06 6.25 -6.18
N VAL A 148 2.73 6.30 -5.03
CA VAL A 148 2.48 7.31 -4.00
C VAL A 148 2.95 8.67 -4.52
N LYS A 149 2.08 9.69 -4.47
CA LYS A 149 2.43 11.05 -4.91
C LYS A 149 3.53 11.65 -4.03
N ALA A 150 4.31 12.56 -4.60
CA ALA A 150 5.45 13.21 -3.93
C ALA A 150 5.14 13.80 -2.54
N ASN A 151 3.94 14.35 -2.31
CA ASN A 151 3.55 14.91 -1.01
C ASN A 151 3.34 13.86 0.10
N TYR A 152 3.22 12.58 -0.27
CA TYR A 152 3.00 11.47 0.65
C TYR A 152 4.17 10.47 0.68
N LYS A 153 5.24 10.72 -0.09
CA LYS A 153 6.37 9.78 -0.24
C LYS A 153 7.08 9.42 1.08
N ASP A 154 7.03 10.33 2.05
CA ASP A 154 7.67 10.17 3.37
C ASP A 154 6.70 9.56 4.40
N HIS A 155 5.45 9.27 4.02
CA HIS A 155 4.52 8.54 4.90
C HIS A 155 4.95 7.08 5.03
N THR A 156 4.74 6.48 6.20
CA THR A 156 4.86 5.04 6.35
C THR A 156 3.79 4.35 5.49
N PHE A 157 4.18 3.43 4.62
CA PHE A 157 3.23 2.62 3.86
C PHE A 157 3.07 1.25 4.52
N MET A 158 1.82 0.87 4.80
CA MET A 158 1.48 -0.38 5.47
C MET A 158 0.47 -1.17 4.62
N ALA A 159 0.79 -2.41 4.33
CA ALA A 159 -0.22 -3.38 3.91
C ALA A 159 -0.73 -4.11 5.15
N VAL A 160 -2.05 -4.20 5.31
CA VAL A 160 -2.74 -4.97 6.34
C VAL A 160 -3.65 -5.99 5.66
N ALA A 161 -3.69 -7.21 6.16
CA ALA A 161 -4.57 -8.23 5.64
C ALA A 161 -5.24 -9.03 6.75
N MET A 162 -6.45 -9.53 6.50
CA MET A 162 -7.19 -10.38 7.42
C MET A 162 -7.53 -11.71 6.73
N ALA A 163 -7.12 -12.82 7.35
CA ALA A 163 -7.34 -14.18 6.83
C ALA A 163 -7.98 -15.06 7.90
N PHE A 164 -8.98 -15.85 7.52
CA PHE A 164 -9.66 -16.80 8.39
C PHE A 164 -9.56 -18.26 7.92
N THR A 165 -9.09 -18.53 6.70
CA THR A 165 -8.82 -19.90 6.24
C THR A 165 -7.33 -20.25 6.34
N PRO A 166 -6.99 -21.53 6.61
CA PRO A 166 -5.59 -21.98 6.62
C PRO A 166 -4.85 -21.78 5.29
N LYS A 167 -5.58 -21.75 4.17
CA LYS A 167 -4.98 -21.45 2.86
C LYS A 167 -4.58 -19.98 2.73
N ALA A 168 -5.43 -19.07 3.22
CA ALA A 168 -5.14 -17.65 3.20
C ALA A 168 -3.98 -17.31 4.15
N ASP A 169 -3.95 -17.91 5.35
CA ASP A 169 -2.85 -17.82 6.32
C ASP A 169 -1.48 -18.17 5.67
N LYS A 170 -1.40 -19.32 4.98
CA LYS A 170 -0.21 -19.73 4.22
C LYS A 170 0.11 -18.77 3.07
N ALA A 171 -0.90 -18.32 2.36
CA ALA A 171 -0.75 -17.40 1.24
C ALA A 171 -0.17 -16.04 1.66
N LEU A 172 -0.66 -15.46 2.76
CA LEU A 172 -0.17 -14.20 3.31
C LEU A 172 1.27 -14.33 3.81
N THR A 173 1.57 -15.40 4.53
CA THR A 173 2.94 -15.70 4.98
C THR A 173 3.91 -15.83 3.81
N LYS A 174 3.50 -16.51 2.73
CA LYS A 174 4.31 -16.69 1.52
C LYS A 174 4.65 -15.37 0.83
N VAL A 175 3.78 -14.37 0.89
CA VAL A 175 4.03 -13.05 0.29
C VAL A 175 4.76 -12.09 1.23
N GLY A 176 5.24 -12.56 2.39
CA GLY A 176 6.07 -11.80 3.32
C GLY A 176 5.32 -11.09 4.44
N MET A 177 3.99 -11.26 4.51
CA MET A 177 3.21 -10.66 5.58
C MET A 177 3.48 -11.37 6.91
N LYS A 178 3.51 -10.60 7.99
CA LYS A 178 3.72 -11.12 9.35
C LYS A 178 2.42 -11.04 10.14
N PRO A 179 2.03 -12.09 10.89
CA PRO A 179 0.86 -12.01 11.74
C PRO A 179 1.07 -10.95 12.82
N ILE A 180 0.03 -10.18 13.11
CA ILE A 180 0.01 -9.27 14.26
C ILE A 180 -0.26 -10.13 15.51
N PRO A 181 0.67 -10.19 16.49
CA PRO A 181 0.47 -10.99 17.68
C PRO A 181 -0.81 -10.59 18.42
N LYS A 182 -1.60 -11.60 18.85
CA LYS A 182 -2.88 -11.43 19.58
C LYS A 182 -4.04 -10.82 18.76
N ALA A 183 -3.84 -10.44 17.51
CA ALA A 183 -4.91 -9.97 16.63
C ALA A 183 -5.64 -11.16 15.99
N GLU A 184 -6.41 -11.88 16.80
CA GLU A 184 -7.13 -13.08 16.38
C GLU A 184 -8.56 -13.20 16.94
N ALA A 185 -9.43 -13.81 16.15
CA ALA A 185 -10.82 -14.09 16.52
C ALA A 185 -11.24 -15.51 16.09
N ASP A 186 -11.81 -16.28 17.02
CA ASP A 186 -12.36 -17.60 16.70
C ASP A 186 -13.62 -17.47 15.84
N MET A 187 -13.58 -18.11 14.66
CA MET A 187 -14.68 -18.10 13.69
C MET A 187 -15.58 -19.34 13.82
N GLY A 188 -15.20 -20.31 14.66
CA GLY A 188 -15.81 -21.63 14.76
C GLY A 188 -15.39 -22.56 13.62
N ALA A 189 -15.81 -23.82 13.71
CA ALA A 189 -15.47 -24.88 12.75
C ALA A 189 -13.95 -25.04 12.51
N GLY A 190 -13.14 -24.72 13.52
CA GLY A 190 -11.68 -24.80 13.46
C GLY A 190 -11.00 -23.67 12.67
N ASN A 191 -11.74 -22.62 12.29
CA ASN A 191 -11.18 -21.46 11.61
C ASN A 191 -10.91 -20.33 12.61
N THR A 192 -9.78 -19.63 12.44
CA THR A 192 -9.40 -18.48 13.24
C THR A 192 -9.06 -17.33 12.30
N MET A 193 -9.76 -16.21 12.45
CA MET A 193 -9.40 -14.96 11.80
C MET A 193 -8.12 -14.43 12.43
N ARG A 194 -7.15 -14.03 11.61
CA ARG A 194 -5.90 -13.39 12.03
C ARG A 194 -5.63 -12.16 11.19
N ALA A 195 -5.14 -11.10 11.82
CA ALA A 195 -4.61 -9.95 11.12
C ALA A 195 -3.11 -10.11 10.83
N TYR A 196 -2.70 -9.54 9.71
CA TYR A 196 -1.35 -9.59 9.16
C TYR A 196 -0.94 -8.17 8.76
N LYS A 197 0.36 -7.89 8.82
CA LYS A 197 0.92 -6.63 8.34
C LYS A 197 2.26 -6.78 7.65
N GLU A 198 2.57 -5.80 6.83
CA GLU A 198 3.89 -5.59 6.25
C GLU A 198 4.13 -4.10 6.08
N ARG A 199 5.15 -3.60 6.78
CA ARG A 199 5.64 -2.25 6.57
C ARG A 199 6.48 -2.25 5.29
N MET A 200 6.08 -1.43 4.34
CA MET A 200 6.82 -1.24 3.10
C MET A 200 7.73 -0.02 3.27
N GLU A 201 9.02 -0.22 3.04
CA GLU A 201 9.97 0.89 2.99
C GLU A 201 10.17 1.27 1.52
N VAL A 202 10.11 2.57 1.21
CA VAL A 202 10.50 3.10 -0.11
C VAL A 202 12.00 2.79 -0.39
N GLY A 203 12.76 2.45 0.66
CA GLY A 203 14.21 2.28 0.68
C GLY A 203 14.81 1.03 0.03
N THR A 204 14.06 0.20 -0.70
CA THR A 204 14.66 -0.88 -1.51
C THR A 204 14.57 -0.66 -3.01
N LEU A 205 13.93 0.42 -3.46
CA LEU A 205 13.85 0.76 -4.88
C LEU A 205 15.23 1.10 -5.46
N THR A 206 16.14 1.67 -4.66
CA THR A 206 17.54 1.83 -5.09
C THR A 206 18.22 0.47 -5.21
N LYS A 207 18.03 -0.47 -4.28
CA LYS A 207 18.65 -1.80 -4.40
C LYS A 207 18.16 -2.58 -5.61
N ASP A 208 16.85 -2.63 -5.84
CA ASP A 208 16.31 -3.34 -6.99
C ASP A 208 16.60 -2.62 -8.31
N MET A 209 16.71 -1.28 -8.32
CA MET A 209 17.16 -0.52 -9.50
C MET A 209 18.66 -0.58 -9.72
N ASP A 210 19.48 -0.65 -8.67
CA ASP A 210 20.92 -0.86 -8.74
C ASP A 210 21.18 -2.28 -9.29
N ASP A 211 20.44 -3.29 -8.82
CA ASP A 211 20.47 -4.66 -9.33
C ASP A 211 19.94 -4.73 -10.78
N LEU A 212 18.91 -3.95 -11.12
CA LEU A 212 18.43 -3.85 -12.51
C LEU A 212 19.48 -3.15 -13.38
N GLU A 213 20.08 -2.06 -12.94
CA GLU A 213 21.12 -1.32 -13.65
C GLU A 213 22.38 -2.17 -13.83
N GLU A 214 22.75 -2.97 -12.83
CA GLU A 214 23.85 -3.94 -12.90
C GLU A 214 23.51 -5.09 -13.87
N ALA A 215 22.28 -5.61 -13.84
CA ALA A 215 21.80 -6.59 -14.83
C ALA A 215 21.79 -6.01 -16.26
N PHE A 216 21.38 -4.75 -16.43
CA PHE A 216 21.42 -4.04 -17.72
C PHE A 216 22.88 -3.78 -18.17
N LYS A 217 23.79 -3.39 -17.27
CA LYS A 217 25.23 -3.27 -17.57
C LYS A 217 25.85 -4.61 -17.94
N GLY A 218 25.43 -5.71 -17.32
CA GLY A 218 25.83 -7.06 -17.72
C GLY A 218 25.33 -7.47 -19.10
N LEU A 219 24.08 -7.10 -19.44
CA LEU A 219 23.45 -7.46 -20.71
C LEU A 219 23.93 -6.61 -21.91
N PHE A 220 24.29 -5.34 -21.68
CA PHE A 220 24.65 -4.38 -22.73
C PHE A 220 26.11 -3.90 -22.67
N GLY A 221 26.82 -4.14 -21.57
CA GLY A 221 28.22 -3.79 -21.38
C GLY A 221 29.21 -4.90 -21.72
N SER A 222 28.73 -6.13 -21.96
CA SER A 222 29.55 -7.17 -22.60
C SER A 222 29.82 -6.77 -24.04
N THR A 223 31.05 -6.33 -24.29
CA THR A 223 31.61 -6.03 -25.62
C THR A 223 31.13 -7.09 -26.61
N PRO A 224 30.53 -6.71 -27.75
CA PRO A 224 30.08 -7.69 -28.73
C PRO A 224 31.27 -8.60 -29.08
N PRO A 225 31.10 -9.93 -29.07
CA PRO A 225 32.16 -10.84 -29.47
C PRO A 225 32.64 -10.43 -30.86
N ALA A 226 33.97 -10.32 -31.01
CA ALA A 226 34.61 -9.93 -32.25
C ALA A 226 33.95 -10.67 -33.43
N SER A 227 33.53 -9.89 -34.44
CA SER A 227 32.77 -10.34 -35.59
C SER A 227 33.24 -11.72 -36.07
N PRO A 228 32.34 -12.71 -36.20
CA PRO A 228 32.72 -14.01 -36.71
C PRO A 228 33.30 -13.84 -38.12
N GLN A 229 34.53 -14.33 -38.32
CA GLN A 229 35.16 -14.40 -39.63
C GLN A 229 34.21 -15.07 -40.63
N ALA A 230 34.13 -14.44 -41.81
CA ALA A 230 33.22 -14.80 -42.88
C ALA A 230 33.25 -16.31 -43.20
N ARG A 231 32.09 -16.95 -43.09
CA ARG A 231 31.89 -18.36 -43.46
C ARG A 231 31.89 -18.50 -45.00
N PRO A 232 32.44 -19.58 -45.58
CA PRO A 232 32.40 -19.83 -47.01
C PRO A 232 30.97 -20.01 -47.54
N LYS A 233 30.71 -19.49 -48.74
CA LYS A 233 29.42 -19.53 -49.45
C LYS A 233 28.99 -20.97 -49.76
N THR A 234 27.81 -21.36 -49.29
CA THR A 234 27.10 -22.60 -49.68
C THR A 234 26.22 -22.35 -50.92
N PRO A 235 26.05 -23.31 -51.86
CA PRO A 235 25.26 -23.14 -53.07
C PRO A 235 23.73 -23.19 -52.82
N PRO A 236 22.92 -22.76 -53.80
CA PRO A 236 21.48 -22.57 -53.63
C PRO A 236 20.74 -23.90 -53.59
N THR A 237 19.90 -24.10 -52.56
CA THR A 237 18.94 -25.19 -52.49
C THR A 237 17.56 -24.68 -52.85
N THR A 238 16.97 -25.27 -53.88
CA THR A 238 15.62 -25.06 -54.39
C THR A 238 14.59 -25.87 -53.59
N GLY A 239 13.39 -25.30 -53.43
CA GLY A 239 12.18 -25.97 -52.90
C GLY A 239 11.93 -25.74 -51.41
N SER A 240 10.71 -25.82 -50.88
CA SER A 240 9.35 -25.96 -51.42
C SER A 240 8.42 -25.84 -50.20
N GLY A 241 7.22 -25.28 -50.36
CA GLY A 241 6.09 -25.49 -49.43
C GLY A 241 5.88 -24.42 -48.35
N ALA A 242 4.95 -23.49 -48.64
CA ALA A 242 4.33 -22.64 -47.61
C ALA A 242 3.33 -23.47 -46.78
N PRO A 243 3.38 -23.43 -45.43
CA PRO A 243 2.37 -24.08 -44.61
C PRO A 243 1.07 -23.25 -44.59
N ALA A 244 -0.04 -23.96 -44.73
CA ALA A 244 -1.39 -23.42 -44.79
C ALA A 244 -1.81 -22.72 -43.47
N ARG A 245 -2.49 -21.59 -43.62
CA ARG A 245 -3.01 -20.73 -42.56
C ARG A 245 -4.17 -21.43 -41.81
N PRO A 246 -4.17 -21.48 -40.46
CA PRO A 246 -5.30 -22.02 -39.70
C PRO A 246 -6.57 -21.18 -39.91
N LYS A 247 -7.70 -21.83 -40.20
CA LYS A 247 -9.03 -21.21 -40.26
C LYS A 247 -9.54 -20.93 -38.85
N THR A 248 -9.87 -19.67 -38.58
CA THR A 248 -10.52 -19.21 -37.36
C THR A 248 -11.96 -19.75 -37.28
N PRO A 249 -12.42 -20.28 -36.13
CA PRO A 249 -13.81 -20.69 -35.96
C PRO A 249 -14.75 -19.47 -35.78
N PRO A 250 -16.02 -19.58 -36.20
CA PRO A 250 -17.00 -18.50 -36.12
C PRO A 250 -17.47 -18.23 -34.68
N PRO A 251 -17.94 -16.99 -34.39
CA PRO A 251 -18.37 -16.60 -33.05
C PRO A 251 -19.69 -17.28 -32.67
N THR A 252 -19.70 -17.91 -31.50
CA THR A 252 -20.89 -18.47 -30.84
C THR A 252 -21.83 -17.33 -30.39
N LYS A 253 -23.09 -17.40 -30.84
CA LYS A 253 -24.16 -16.47 -30.44
C LYS A 253 -24.43 -16.59 -28.94
N LYS A 254 -24.43 -15.44 -28.27
CA LYS A 254 -24.77 -15.26 -26.85
C LYS A 254 -26.29 -15.51 -26.65
N PRO A 255 -26.73 -16.27 -25.63
CA PRO A 255 -28.15 -16.42 -25.34
C PRO A 255 -28.74 -15.11 -24.83
N THR A 256 -29.81 -14.66 -25.45
CA THR A 256 -30.69 -13.59 -24.96
C THR A 256 -31.40 -14.08 -23.70
N GLY A 257 -30.92 -13.63 -22.53
CA GLY A 257 -31.58 -13.87 -21.24
C GLY A 257 -32.92 -13.15 -21.18
N SER A 258 -33.96 -13.88 -20.79
CA SER A 258 -35.30 -13.36 -20.54
C SER A 258 -35.28 -12.31 -19.41
N PRO A 259 -36.11 -11.25 -19.51
CA PRO A 259 -36.18 -10.24 -18.47
C PRO A 259 -36.73 -10.82 -17.15
N PRO A 260 -36.28 -10.30 -16.00
CA PRO A 260 -36.74 -10.76 -14.69
C PRO A 260 -38.24 -10.47 -14.50
N PRO A 261 -38.95 -11.33 -13.76
CA PRO A 261 -40.38 -11.16 -13.51
C PRO A 261 -40.64 -9.89 -12.68
N ALA A 262 -41.73 -9.20 -13.04
CA ALA A 262 -42.14 -7.97 -12.39
C ALA A 262 -42.47 -8.18 -10.89
N PRO A 263 -42.15 -7.20 -10.03
CA PRO A 263 -42.42 -7.30 -8.60
C PRO A 263 -43.92 -7.34 -8.33
N LYS A 264 -44.36 -8.33 -7.55
CA LYS A 264 -45.74 -8.45 -7.06
C LYS A 264 -46.05 -7.29 -6.10
N LYS A 265 -47.15 -6.58 -6.36
CA LYS A 265 -47.69 -5.55 -5.46
C LYS A 265 -48.05 -6.16 -4.10
N PRO A 266 -47.76 -5.48 -2.99
CA PRO A 266 -48.21 -5.91 -1.68
C PRO A 266 -49.74 -5.78 -1.59
N ASN A 267 -50.40 -6.84 -1.16
CA ASN A 267 -51.81 -6.79 -0.77
C ASN A 267 -51.94 -5.91 0.47
N GLY A 268 -52.60 -4.76 0.31
CA GLY A 268 -53.13 -4.01 1.43
C GLY A 268 -54.13 -4.89 2.19
N SER A 269 -54.04 -4.88 3.51
CA SER A 269 -55.10 -5.34 4.40
C SER A 269 -55.70 -4.12 5.12
N PRO A 270 -57.01 -4.15 5.43
CA PRO A 270 -57.76 -3.05 6.03
C PRO A 270 -57.34 -2.72 7.47
#